data_AF-A0A257PMH2-F1
#
_entry.id   AF-A0A257PMH2-F1
#
_cell.length_a   1.000
_cell.length_b   1.000
_cell.length_c   1.000
_cell.angle_alpha   90.00
_cell.angle_beta   90.00
_cell.angle_gamma   90.00
#
_symmetry.space_group_name_H-M   'P 1'
#
loop_
_entity.id
_entity.type
_entity.pdbx_description
1 polymer ?
#
loop_
_entity_poly.entity_id
_entity_poly.type
_entity_poly.pdbx_seq_one_letter_code
_entity_poly.pdbx_strand_id
1 'polypeptide(L)'
;VAPLRLDEYDEVDALLAVHTMPFMSFEENNLQRLQVLCASYLDFSQLELTVEDVRSAWVQAPIGLQQEWAQLSELGQKFRLLSYCAVWSGQGRVSDDALAEFAGLQPVESSTWTLKGRGGKPALVVLLPLLSSAGLANYRRDMVTLLGQILGRSNQRPDQSFDLDFLEVAGAPGFRELHRLLSSAQPDRPPASQVAERP
;
A
#
# COMPACT_ATOMS: atom_id res chain seq x y z
N VAL A 1 -34.85 7.08 11.69
CA VAL A 1 -33.72 7.83 11.12
C VAL A 1 -32.50 6.96 11.25
N ALA A 2 -31.77 6.71 10.17
CA ALA A 2 -30.52 5.95 10.20
C ALA A 2 -29.39 6.89 9.74
N PRO A 3 -28.29 7.02 10.50
CA PRO A 3 -27.15 7.81 10.07
C PRO A 3 -26.48 7.14 8.87
N LEU A 4 -26.02 7.97 7.92
CA LEU A 4 -25.31 7.56 6.71
C LEU A 4 -23.85 8.00 6.73
N ARG A 5 -23.51 9.05 7.49
CA ARG A 5 -22.14 9.56 7.67
C ARG A 5 -22.03 10.23 9.03
N LEU A 6 -20.88 10.08 9.67
CA LEU A 6 -20.52 10.81 10.89
C LEU A 6 -19.37 11.79 10.56
N ASP A 7 -19.30 12.89 11.29
CA ASP A 7 -18.16 13.82 11.23
C ASP A 7 -17.01 13.38 12.14
N GLU A 8 -15.98 14.23 12.24
CA GLU A 8 -14.77 14.00 13.05
C GLU A 8 -15.02 13.94 14.57
N TYR A 9 -16.23 14.30 15.03
CA TYR A 9 -16.65 14.32 16.44
C TYR A 9 -17.70 13.25 16.76
N ASP A 10 -17.89 12.26 15.89
CA ASP A 10 -18.96 11.26 15.95
C ASP A 10 -20.38 11.85 15.91
N GLU A 11 -20.54 13.10 15.42
CA GLU A 11 -21.86 13.70 15.19
C GLU A 11 -22.43 13.28 13.82
N VAL A 12 -23.76 13.23 13.70
CA VAL A 12 -24.42 12.79 12.47
C VAL A 12 -24.34 13.87 11.39
N ASP A 13 -23.47 13.64 10.41
CA ASP A 13 -23.24 14.53 9.27
C ASP A 13 -24.21 14.26 8.10
N ALA A 14 -24.65 13.00 7.92
CA ALA A 14 -25.67 12.66 6.93
C ALA A 14 -26.70 11.66 7.47
N LEU A 15 -27.97 11.81 7.10
CA LEU A 15 -29.07 10.92 7.52
C LEU A 15 -29.98 10.51 6.36
N LEU A 16 -30.55 9.31 6.44
CA LEU A 16 -31.62 8.88 5.53
C LEU A 16 -32.99 9.36 6.04
N ALA A 17 -33.60 10.27 5.27
CA ALA A 17 -34.99 10.69 5.46
C ALA A 17 -35.88 10.12 4.35
N VAL A 18 -36.80 9.23 4.70
CA VAL A 18 -37.78 8.66 3.75
C VAL A 18 -39.08 9.45 3.86
N HIS A 19 -39.36 10.28 2.87
CA HIS A 19 -40.59 11.09 2.84
C HIS A 19 -41.83 10.25 2.51
N THR A 20 -41.68 9.25 1.64
CA THR A 20 -42.76 8.36 1.23
C THR A 20 -42.25 6.95 1.05
N MET A 21 -42.95 5.99 1.66
CA MET A 21 -42.73 4.56 1.50
C MET A 21 -44.08 3.90 1.14
N PRO A 22 -44.14 3.00 0.14
CA PRO A 22 -45.35 2.24 -0.13
C PRO A 22 -45.78 1.45 1.11
N PHE A 23 -47.09 1.41 1.41
CA PHE A 23 -47.61 0.74 2.61
C PHE A 23 -47.15 -0.72 2.76
N MET A 24 -47.16 -1.49 1.66
CA MET A 24 -46.70 -2.89 1.64
C MET A 24 -45.18 -3.04 1.87
N SER A 25 -44.43 -1.94 1.82
CA SER A 25 -42.99 -1.91 2.11
C SER A 25 -42.70 -1.42 3.52
N PHE A 26 -43.68 -0.84 4.21
CA PHE A 26 -43.55 -0.36 5.59
C PHE A 26 -43.74 -1.50 6.59
N GLU A 27 -42.84 -2.46 6.51
CA GLU A 27 -42.80 -3.64 7.37
C GLU A 27 -41.41 -3.80 7.99
N GLU A 28 -41.36 -4.41 9.17
CA GLU A 28 -40.15 -4.53 9.99
C GLU A 28 -38.95 -5.10 9.21
N ASN A 29 -39.17 -6.12 8.38
CA ASN A 29 -38.12 -6.74 7.58
C ASN A 29 -37.44 -5.73 6.61
N ASN A 30 -38.24 -4.87 5.97
CA ASN A 30 -37.73 -3.87 5.04
C ASN A 30 -37.00 -2.74 5.76
N LEU A 31 -37.47 -2.36 6.95
CA LEU A 31 -36.79 -1.38 7.80
C LEU A 31 -35.44 -1.92 8.31
N GLN A 32 -35.37 -3.18 8.70
CA GLN A 32 -34.11 -3.85 9.07
C GLN A 32 -33.14 -3.93 7.89
N ARG A 33 -33.62 -4.25 6.68
CA ARG A 33 -32.78 -4.22 5.47
C ARG A 33 -32.23 -2.83 5.16
N LEU A 34 -33.07 -1.80 5.27
CA LEU A 34 -32.63 -0.41 5.12
C LEU A 34 -31.58 -0.03 6.17
N GLN A 35 -31.77 -0.48 7.41
CA GLN A 35 -30.80 -0.26 8.48
C GLN A 35 -29.44 -0.92 8.18
N VAL A 36 -29.43 -2.17 7.70
CA VAL A 36 -28.21 -2.87 7.29
C VAL A 36 -27.52 -2.12 6.14
N LEU A 37 -28.27 -1.70 5.12
CA LEU A 37 -27.71 -0.93 4.00
C LEU A 37 -27.12 0.42 4.45
N CYS A 38 -27.79 1.12 5.37
CA CYS A 38 -27.28 2.38 5.92
C CYS A 38 -26.01 2.15 6.74
N ALA A 39 -25.95 1.09 7.54
CA ALA A 39 -24.76 0.74 8.31
C ALA A 39 -23.57 0.40 7.39
N SER A 40 -23.80 -0.43 6.37
CA SER A 40 -22.75 -0.74 5.38
C SER A 40 -22.29 0.48 4.59
N TYR A 41 -23.21 1.41 4.28
CA TYR A 41 -22.85 2.66 3.63
C TYR A 41 -22.05 3.57 4.56
N LEU A 42 -22.42 3.65 5.85
CA LEU A 42 -21.68 4.40 6.85
C LEU A 42 -20.25 3.89 6.97
N ASP A 43 -20.07 2.58 7.15
CA ASP A 43 -18.76 1.93 7.23
C ASP A 43 -17.91 2.25 5.99
N PHE A 44 -18.52 2.18 4.80
CA PHE A 44 -17.85 2.51 3.55
C PHE A 44 -17.49 3.99 3.45
N SER A 45 -18.40 4.89 3.81
CA SER A 45 -18.20 6.34 3.73
C SER A 45 -17.11 6.82 4.67
N GLN A 46 -17.02 6.26 5.87
CA GLN A 46 -15.95 6.56 6.83
C GLN A 46 -14.60 6.08 6.31
N LEU A 47 -14.55 4.87 5.74
CA LEU A 47 -13.36 4.37 5.06
C LEU A 47 -12.97 5.25 3.86
N GLU A 48 -13.92 5.83 3.13
CA GLU A 48 -13.61 6.75 2.02
C GLU A 48 -13.05 8.09 2.48
N LEU A 49 -13.60 8.68 3.55
CA LEU A 49 -13.09 9.95 4.09
C LEU A 49 -11.64 9.83 4.54
N THR A 50 -11.29 8.75 5.25
CA THR A 50 -9.91 8.52 5.71
C THR A 50 -8.94 8.31 4.54
N VAL A 51 -9.45 7.85 3.38
CA VAL A 51 -8.64 7.47 2.22
C VAL A 51 -8.58 8.57 1.15
N GLU A 52 -9.46 9.59 1.19
CA GLU A 52 -9.61 10.59 0.13
C GLU A 52 -8.28 11.28 -0.24
N ASP A 53 -7.54 11.75 0.76
CA ASP A 53 -6.24 12.39 0.56
C ASP A 53 -5.21 11.44 -0.09
N VAL A 54 -5.16 10.18 0.36
CA VAL A 54 -4.26 9.15 -0.17
C VAL A 54 -4.68 8.76 -1.59
N ARG A 55 -5.98 8.65 -1.86
CA ARG A 55 -6.52 8.33 -3.18
C ARG A 55 -6.23 9.43 -4.18
N SER A 56 -6.39 10.70 -3.80
CA SER A 56 -6.10 11.85 -4.67
C SER A 56 -4.62 11.92 -5.08
N ALA A 57 -3.72 11.43 -4.23
CA ALA A 57 -2.30 11.35 -4.49
C ALA A 57 -1.92 10.36 -5.61
N TRP A 58 -2.64 9.24 -5.74
CA TRP A 58 -2.45 8.28 -6.83
C TRP A 58 -3.72 7.44 -7.06
N VAL A 59 -4.60 7.98 -7.91
CA VAL A 59 -5.95 7.44 -8.16
C VAL A 59 -5.92 6.03 -8.75
N GLN A 60 -4.93 5.72 -9.58
CA GLN A 60 -4.82 4.45 -10.29
C GLN A 60 -4.19 3.32 -9.45
N ALA A 61 -3.76 3.60 -8.22
CA ALA A 61 -3.25 2.56 -7.32
C ALA A 61 -4.35 1.54 -6.97
N PRO A 62 -4.00 0.29 -6.60
CA PRO A 62 -4.98 -0.65 -6.08
C PRO A 62 -5.70 -0.09 -4.84
N ILE A 63 -7.02 -0.26 -4.79
CA ILE A 63 -7.85 0.27 -3.70
C ILE A 63 -7.38 -0.26 -2.33
N GLY A 64 -7.05 -1.55 -2.24
CA GLY A 64 -6.55 -2.14 -1.00
C GLY A 64 -5.25 -1.50 -0.51
N LEU A 65 -4.35 -1.12 -1.43
CA LEU A 65 -3.11 -0.42 -1.08
C LEU A 65 -3.41 0.99 -0.55
N GLN A 66 -4.34 1.72 -1.18
CA GLN A 66 -4.75 3.06 -0.72
C GLN A 66 -5.36 3.00 0.69
N GLN A 67 -6.24 2.02 0.92
CA GLN A 67 -6.92 1.82 2.21
C GLN A 67 -5.93 1.49 3.32
N GLU A 68 -5.05 0.52 3.09
CA GLU A 68 -4.09 0.12 4.11
C GLU A 68 -3.06 1.21 4.39
N TRP A 69 -2.60 1.93 3.36
CA TRP A 69 -1.71 3.07 3.55
C TRP A 69 -2.35 4.15 4.42
N ALA A 70 -3.61 4.50 4.15
CA ALA A 70 -4.35 5.49 4.93
C ALA A 70 -4.51 5.05 6.39
N GLN A 71 -4.91 3.79 6.61
CA GLN A 71 -5.07 3.22 7.95
C GLN A 71 -3.76 3.23 8.75
N LEU A 72 -2.65 2.77 8.16
CA LEU A 72 -1.34 2.77 8.81
C LEU A 72 -0.82 4.18 9.08
N SER A 73 -1.12 5.12 8.17
CA SER A 73 -0.79 6.54 8.36
C SER A 73 -1.55 7.15 9.54
N GLU A 74 -2.85 6.86 9.66
CA GLU A 74 -3.68 7.32 10.78
C GLU A 74 -3.17 6.75 12.11
N LEU A 75 -2.87 5.44 12.15
CA LEU A 75 -2.28 4.80 13.33
C LEU A 75 -0.94 5.45 13.72
N GLY A 76 -0.11 5.79 12.73
CA GLY A 76 1.16 6.48 12.97
C GLY A 76 0.98 7.87 13.55
N GLN A 77 0.02 8.65 13.03
CA GLN A 77 -0.29 9.98 13.55
C GLN A 77 -0.88 9.95 14.96
N LYS A 78 -1.83 9.04 15.21
CA LYS A 78 -2.57 8.96 16.48
C LYS A 78 -1.76 8.36 17.61
N PHE A 79 -0.96 7.33 17.32
CA PHE A 79 -0.26 6.53 18.33
C PHE A 79 1.27 6.60 18.25
N ARG A 80 1.83 7.37 17.31
CA ARG A 80 3.29 7.46 17.05
C ARG A 80 3.91 6.09 16.74
N LEU A 81 3.14 5.24 16.09
CA LEU A 81 3.59 3.92 15.64
C LEU A 81 4.25 4.07 14.26
N LEU A 82 5.36 3.36 14.04
CA LEU A 82 6.07 3.41 12.77
C LEU A 82 5.62 2.24 11.90
N SER A 83 5.27 2.53 10.66
CA SER A 83 5.02 1.53 9.62
C SER A 83 5.87 1.88 8.41
N TYR A 84 6.35 0.87 7.69
CA TYR A 84 7.23 1.07 6.54
C TYR A 84 6.65 0.41 5.30
N CYS A 85 7.04 0.93 4.14
CA CYS A 85 6.79 0.34 2.85
C CYS A 85 8.15 -0.05 2.25
N ALA A 86 8.34 -1.34 2.01
CA ALA A 86 9.47 -1.84 1.23
C ALA A 86 9.08 -1.92 -0.25
N VAL A 87 9.93 -1.40 -1.12
CA VAL A 87 9.72 -1.44 -2.57
C VAL A 87 10.88 -2.21 -3.20
N TRP A 88 10.59 -3.44 -3.66
CA TRP A 88 11.54 -4.28 -4.37
C TRP A 88 11.34 -4.11 -5.87
N SER A 89 12.18 -3.29 -6.51
CA SER A 89 12.08 -2.97 -7.93
C SER A 89 12.94 -3.90 -8.76
N GLY A 90 12.36 -4.65 -9.71
CA GLY A 90 13.13 -5.49 -10.63
C GLY A 90 14.04 -4.65 -11.53
N GLN A 91 15.33 -4.97 -11.58
CA GLN A 91 16.36 -4.33 -12.41
C GLN A 91 16.73 -5.18 -13.65
N GLY A 92 16.47 -6.48 -13.63
CA GLY A 92 16.78 -7.42 -14.73
C GLY A 92 15.58 -8.20 -15.26
N ARG A 93 15.85 -9.26 -16.03
CA ARG A 93 14.84 -10.31 -16.32
C ARG A 93 14.64 -11.15 -15.06
N VAL A 94 13.76 -10.69 -14.18
CA VAL A 94 13.23 -11.50 -13.08
C VAL A 94 12.10 -12.35 -13.66
N SER A 95 12.08 -13.65 -13.36
CA SER A 95 10.94 -14.51 -13.74
C SER A 95 9.73 -14.20 -12.85
N ASP A 96 8.54 -14.24 -13.44
CA ASP A 96 7.29 -14.05 -12.70
C ASP A 96 7.15 -15.07 -11.55
N ASP A 97 7.63 -16.31 -11.76
CA ASP A 97 7.64 -17.36 -10.74
C ASP A 97 8.53 -17.01 -9.54
N ALA A 98 9.72 -16.45 -9.77
CA ALA A 98 10.62 -16.05 -8.68
C ALA A 98 10.03 -14.88 -7.88
N LEU A 99 9.36 -13.95 -8.56
CA LEU A 99 8.67 -12.84 -7.92
C LEU A 99 7.46 -13.32 -7.11
N ALA A 100 6.67 -14.24 -7.64
CA ALA A 100 5.53 -14.83 -6.96
C ALA A 100 5.95 -15.63 -5.72
N GLU A 101 7.02 -16.42 -5.82
CA GLU A 101 7.59 -17.12 -4.67
C GLU A 101 8.10 -16.13 -3.62
N PHE A 102 8.83 -15.09 -4.04
CA PHE A 102 9.33 -14.06 -3.11
C PHE A 102 8.20 -13.27 -2.44
N ALA A 103 7.11 -13.00 -3.16
CA ALA A 103 5.90 -12.39 -2.61
C ALA A 103 5.24 -13.29 -1.56
N GLY A 104 5.22 -14.61 -1.78
CA GLY A 104 4.67 -15.59 -0.84
C GLY A 104 5.50 -15.81 0.43
N LEU A 105 6.74 -15.32 0.47
CA LEU A 105 7.64 -15.40 1.63
C LEU A 105 7.70 -14.10 2.45
N GLN A 106 6.92 -13.08 2.10
CA GLN A 106 6.82 -11.88 2.90
C GLN A 106 6.21 -12.19 4.29
N PRO A 107 6.50 -11.38 5.32
CA PRO A 107 5.95 -11.57 6.66
C PRO A 107 4.42 -11.71 6.63
N VAL A 108 3.86 -12.55 7.51
CA VAL A 108 2.41 -12.87 7.51
C VAL A 108 1.56 -11.64 7.83
N GLU A 109 2.09 -10.76 8.67
CA GLU A 109 1.49 -9.48 9.03
C GLU A 109 1.61 -8.41 7.95
N SER A 110 2.36 -8.65 6.87
CA SER A 110 2.55 -7.70 5.79
C SER A 110 1.52 -7.89 4.68
N SER A 111 1.13 -6.78 4.04
CA SER A 111 0.36 -6.82 2.81
C SER A 111 1.26 -6.54 1.61
N THR A 112 0.98 -7.23 0.51
CA THR A 112 1.87 -7.28 -0.64
C THR A 112 1.11 -7.05 -1.94
N TRP A 113 1.67 -6.21 -2.82
CA TRP A 113 1.15 -5.93 -4.15
C TRP A 113 2.25 -5.99 -5.19
N THR A 114 1.96 -6.63 -6.33
CA THR A 114 2.84 -6.58 -7.50
C THR A 114 2.35 -5.48 -8.45
N LEU A 115 3.18 -4.45 -8.62
CA LEU A 115 2.89 -3.27 -9.44
C LEU A 115 3.89 -3.14 -10.59
N LYS A 116 3.55 -2.32 -11.58
CA LYS A 116 4.51 -1.92 -12.62
C LYS A 116 5.37 -0.78 -12.08
N GLY A 117 6.66 -1.04 -11.93
CA GLY A 117 7.67 -0.05 -11.57
C GLY A 117 8.35 0.54 -12.81
N ARG A 118 9.58 1.01 -12.60
CA ARG A 118 10.36 1.81 -13.55
C ARG A 118 10.53 1.08 -14.89
N GLY A 119 10.19 1.76 -15.99
CA GLY A 119 10.31 1.19 -17.33
C GLY A 119 9.39 -0.01 -17.60
N GLY A 120 8.32 -0.17 -16.81
CA GLY A 120 7.37 -1.28 -16.92
C GLY A 120 7.85 -2.59 -16.29
N LYS A 121 8.99 -2.59 -15.60
CA LYS A 121 9.49 -3.76 -14.87
C LYS A 121 8.62 -4.02 -13.63
N PRO A 122 8.46 -5.28 -13.20
CA PRO A 122 7.68 -5.58 -12.02
C PRO A 122 8.36 -5.04 -10.76
N ALA A 123 7.55 -4.53 -9.83
CA ALA A 123 7.97 -4.10 -8.51
C ALA A 123 7.05 -4.73 -7.45
N LEU A 124 7.63 -5.24 -6.38
CA LEU A 124 6.89 -5.73 -5.22
C LEU A 124 6.82 -4.63 -4.18
N VAL A 125 5.60 -4.21 -3.84
CA VAL A 125 5.32 -3.26 -2.75
C VAL A 125 4.85 -4.06 -1.56
N VAL A 126 5.53 -3.89 -0.42
CA VAL A 126 5.24 -4.60 0.83
C VAL A 126 5.02 -3.59 1.94
N LEU A 127 3.82 -3.55 2.51
CA LEU A 127 3.53 -2.75 3.70
C LEU A 127 3.84 -3.55 4.97
N LEU A 128 4.69 -2.98 5.80
CA LEU A 128 5.21 -3.53 7.04
C LEU A 128 4.59 -2.75 8.21
N PRO A 129 3.47 -3.22 8.77
CA PRO A 129 2.78 -2.50 9.82
C PRO A 129 3.56 -2.54 11.13
N LEU A 130 3.57 -1.41 11.86
CA LEU A 130 4.00 -1.33 13.27
C LEU A 130 5.42 -1.86 13.52
N LEU A 131 6.33 -1.64 12.57
CA LEU A 131 7.70 -2.15 12.59
C LEU A 131 8.67 -1.10 13.13
N SER A 132 9.54 -1.49 14.07
CA SER A 132 10.62 -0.61 14.54
C SER A 132 11.76 -0.49 13.52
N SER A 133 12.62 0.51 13.65
CA SER A 133 13.81 0.66 12.80
C SER A 133 14.77 -0.54 12.90
N ALA A 134 14.92 -1.14 14.08
CA ALA A 134 15.67 -2.38 14.26
C ALA A 134 14.99 -3.57 13.56
N GLY A 135 13.66 -3.64 13.64
CA GLY A 135 12.85 -4.62 12.90
C GLY A 135 13.04 -4.47 11.39
N LEU A 136 13.07 -3.24 10.87
CA LEU A 136 13.30 -2.95 9.45
C LEU A 136 14.66 -3.45 8.97
N ALA A 137 15.71 -3.26 9.78
CA ALA A 137 17.04 -3.75 9.47
C ALA A 137 17.10 -5.29 9.42
N ASN A 138 16.36 -5.98 10.31
CA ASN A 138 16.24 -7.43 10.30
C ASN A 138 15.45 -7.91 9.08
N TYR A 139 14.29 -7.30 8.80
CA TYR A 139 13.50 -7.57 7.60
C TYR A 139 14.37 -7.47 6.33
N ARG A 140 15.14 -6.38 6.18
CA ARG A 140 16.05 -6.22 5.04
C ARG A 140 17.03 -7.38 4.92
N ARG A 141 17.70 -7.75 6.02
CA ARG A 141 18.71 -8.82 6.02
C ARG A 141 18.11 -10.17 5.64
N ASP A 142 16.97 -10.49 6.24
CA ASP A 142 16.31 -11.78 6.07
C ASP A 142 15.76 -11.91 4.65
N MET A 143 15.08 -10.87 4.15
CA MET A 143 14.52 -10.87 2.80
C MET A 143 15.59 -10.86 1.70
N VAL A 144 16.71 -10.15 1.88
CA VAL A 144 17.85 -10.23 0.93
C VAL A 144 18.42 -11.65 0.90
N THR A 145 18.48 -12.32 2.05
CA THR A 145 18.97 -13.70 2.14
C THR A 145 18.02 -14.67 1.42
N LEU A 146 16.71 -14.56 1.66
CA LEU A 146 15.70 -15.38 0.96
C LEU A 146 15.71 -15.13 -0.55
N LEU A 147 15.77 -13.86 -0.96
CA LEU A 147 15.87 -13.51 -2.37
C LEU A 147 17.13 -14.10 -3.02
N GLY A 148 18.26 -14.10 -2.30
CA GLY A 148 19.49 -14.78 -2.70
C GLY A 148 19.33 -16.28 -2.92
N GLN A 149 18.59 -16.96 -2.05
CA GLN A 149 18.29 -18.39 -2.21
C GLN A 149 17.41 -18.65 -3.42
N ILE A 150 16.39 -17.81 -3.64
CA ILE A 150 15.49 -17.93 -4.80
C ILE A 150 16.27 -17.77 -6.10
N LEU A 151 17.00 -16.67 -6.24
CA LEU A 151 17.72 -16.31 -7.46
C LEU A 151 18.96 -17.19 -7.70
N GLY A 152 19.57 -17.71 -6.64
CA GLY A 152 20.70 -18.65 -6.72
C GLY A 152 20.36 -19.93 -7.48
N ARG A 153 19.11 -20.40 -7.43
CA ARG A 153 18.62 -21.54 -8.24
C ARG A 153 18.62 -21.25 -9.75
N SER A 154 18.58 -19.98 -10.12
CA SER A 154 18.56 -19.50 -11.51
C SER A 154 19.88 -18.82 -11.91
N ASN A 155 20.93 -18.95 -11.10
CA ASN A 155 22.25 -18.32 -11.28
C ASN A 155 22.21 -16.79 -11.45
N GLN A 156 21.20 -16.14 -10.85
CA GLN A 156 21.05 -14.69 -10.81
C GLN A 156 21.50 -14.15 -9.44
N ARG A 157 22.10 -12.94 -9.42
CA ARG A 157 22.50 -12.30 -8.16
C ARG A 157 21.47 -11.24 -7.73
N PRO A 158 21.09 -11.17 -6.44
CA PRO A 158 20.08 -10.23 -5.94
C PRO A 158 20.38 -8.75 -6.21
N ASP A 159 21.63 -8.34 -6.01
CA ASP A 159 22.14 -6.97 -6.20
C ASP A 159 22.07 -6.49 -7.65
N GLN A 160 21.93 -7.41 -8.60
CA GLN A 160 21.79 -7.12 -10.03
C GLN A 160 20.34 -7.26 -10.51
N SER A 161 19.51 -8.00 -9.76
CA SER A 161 18.14 -8.33 -10.13
C SER A 161 17.10 -7.43 -9.48
N PHE A 162 17.36 -6.90 -8.28
CA PHE A 162 16.43 -6.03 -7.55
C PHE A 162 17.12 -4.84 -6.91
N ASP A 163 16.43 -3.72 -6.91
CA ASP A 163 16.72 -2.57 -6.06
C ASP A 163 15.73 -2.53 -4.89
N LEU A 164 16.17 -2.07 -3.73
CA LEU A 164 15.37 -2.04 -2.51
C LEU A 164 15.35 -0.64 -1.92
N ASP A 165 14.16 -0.04 -1.96
CA ASP A 165 13.86 1.24 -1.31
C ASP A 165 12.96 1.01 -0.09
N PHE A 166 13.12 1.85 0.94
CA PHE A 166 12.22 1.91 2.09
C PHE A 166 11.61 3.30 2.21
N LEU A 167 10.31 3.33 2.46
CA LEU A 167 9.57 4.53 2.78
C LEU A 167 8.91 4.38 4.13
N GLU A 168 8.84 5.46 4.91
CA GLU A 168 7.91 5.51 6.03
C GLU A 168 6.49 5.71 5.49
N VAL A 169 5.51 5.00 6.07
CA VAL A 169 4.11 5.14 5.69
C VAL A 169 3.54 6.38 6.37
N ALA A 170 3.50 7.49 5.60
CA ALA A 170 3.15 8.80 6.13
C ALA A 170 2.22 9.58 5.19
N GLY A 171 0.91 9.34 5.33
CA GLY A 171 -0.18 10.08 4.70
C GLY A 171 -0.06 10.17 3.17
N ALA A 172 -0.76 11.14 2.58
CA ALA A 172 -0.70 11.40 1.15
C ALA A 172 0.69 11.78 0.61
N PRO A 173 1.56 12.54 1.32
CA PRO A 173 2.91 12.84 0.82
C PRO A 173 3.78 11.60 0.66
N GLY A 174 3.79 10.67 1.63
CA GLY A 174 4.51 9.41 1.52
C GLY A 174 3.98 8.54 0.39
N PHE A 175 2.66 8.55 0.17
CA PHE A 175 2.04 7.80 -0.92
C PHE A 175 2.41 8.36 -2.30
N ARG A 176 2.50 9.69 -2.44
CA ARG A 176 3.03 10.33 -3.66
C ARG A 176 4.48 9.94 -3.91
N GLU A 177 5.28 9.80 -2.87
CA GLU A 177 6.67 9.37 -2.99
C GLU A 177 6.78 7.91 -3.45
N LEU A 178 5.92 7.02 -2.95
CA LEU A 178 5.80 5.66 -3.47
C LEU A 178 5.47 5.66 -4.98
N HIS A 179 4.46 6.43 -5.38
CA HIS A 179 4.10 6.56 -6.78
C HIS A 179 5.27 7.11 -7.62
N ARG A 180 6.01 8.10 -7.08
CA ARG A 180 7.21 8.65 -7.72
C ARG A 180 8.29 7.59 -7.90
N LEU A 181 8.60 6.80 -6.88
CA LEU A 181 9.63 5.75 -6.94
C LEU A 181 9.32 4.68 -7.99
N LEU A 182 8.05 4.29 -8.11
CA LEU A 182 7.58 3.34 -9.11
C LEU A 182 7.59 3.94 -10.52
N SER A 183 7.28 5.23 -10.66
CA SER A 183 7.12 5.89 -11.97
C SER A 183 8.42 6.47 -12.54
N SER A 184 9.32 6.96 -11.68
CA SER A 184 10.53 7.65 -12.14
C SER A 184 11.56 6.64 -12.62
N ALA A 185 11.75 6.52 -13.94
CA ALA A 185 12.98 5.98 -14.47
C ALA A 185 14.13 6.89 -14.03
N GLN A 186 15.05 6.38 -13.22
CA GLN A 186 16.24 7.14 -12.87
C GLN A 186 17.02 7.42 -14.17
N PRO A 187 17.41 8.68 -14.45
CA PRO A 187 18.31 8.94 -15.57
C PRO A 187 19.60 8.16 -15.31
N ASP A 188 20.12 7.50 -16.36
CA ASP A 188 21.34 6.71 -16.34
C ASP A 188 22.40 7.33 -15.41
N ARG A 189 22.82 6.56 -14.41
CA ARG A 189 24.04 6.86 -13.66
C ARG A 189 25.15 6.91 -14.72
N PRO A 190 25.82 8.05 -14.96
CA PRO A 190 26.86 8.09 -15.98
C PRO A 190 27.93 7.06 -15.62
N PRO A 191 28.46 6.29 -16.60
CA PRO A 191 29.49 5.32 -16.33
C PRO A 191 30.66 6.05 -15.67
N ALA A 192 31.17 5.45 -14.59
CA ALA A 192 32.37 5.91 -13.91
C ALA A 192 33.44 6.18 -14.97
N SER A 193 33.82 7.45 -15.12
CA SER A 193 34.91 7.82 -16.01
C SER A 193 36.19 7.20 -15.47
N GLN A 194 36.57 6.06 -16.04
CA GLN A 194 37.94 5.58 -16.06
C GLN A 194 38.73 6.51 -16.99
N VAL A 195 39.40 7.52 -16.45
CA VAL A 195 40.61 8.15 -17.04
C VAL A 195 41.31 8.87 -15.88
N ALA A 196 42.57 8.68 -15.53
CA ALA A 196 43.60 7.69 -15.80
C ALA A 196 44.64 7.90 -14.69
N GLU A 197 45.22 6.84 -14.16
CA GLU A 197 46.46 6.94 -13.41
C GLU A 197 47.60 7.38 -14.35
N ARG A 198 48.25 8.50 -13.97
CA ARG A 198 49.71 8.73 -13.94
C ARG A 198 50.47 8.91 -15.27
N PRO A 199 51.64 9.60 -15.27
CA PRO A 199 52.63 9.77 -14.18
C PRO A 199 52.62 11.13 -13.47
#